data_AF-A0AAP8TWR6-F1
#
_entry.id   AF-A0AAP8TWR6-F1
#
_cell.length_a   1.000
_cell.length_b   1.000
_cell.length_c   1.000
_cell.angle_alpha   90.00
_cell.angle_beta   90.00
_cell.angle_gamma   90.00
#
_symmetry.space_group_name_H-M   'P 1'
#
loop_
_entity.id
_entity.type
_entity.pdbx_description
1 polymer ?
#
loop_
_entity_poly.entity_id
_entity_poly.type
_entity_poly.pdbx_seq_one_letter_code
_entity_poly.pdbx_strand_id
1 'polypeptide(L)'
;MEETNREFRVELFEWTDPLVRACRDFVAFKDAIDMNNRAVGVYSLTFRKIRKFFGCYDDLKRGATAIMPFHFLQLAFPFTDSSKCIEEYQIKQIRPQLVLSGKYNTYNMSLCQEPCDVFPDIIMNGLGDACFEKSDGILKTETKYFKIGRLPLYVALEGKNRVSLYKEFRQCMFANVKTIYFPESYAMTLVKVKPFNVWMVEYCGCQKILPFSRVTLPVLRAYGVKKEKTQWGLSSLLKLRKQKKAAVNYQMRR
;
A
#
# COMPACT_ATOMS: atom_id res chain seq x y z
N MET A 1 -23.15 -30.91 -9.08
CA MET A 1 -22.15 -29.82 -9.08
C MET A 1 -20.95 -30.36 -8.35
N GLU A 2 -19.92 -30.79 -9.09
CA GLU A 2 -18.64 -31.19 -8.49
C GLU A 2 -17.99 -29.96 -7.88
N GLU A 3 -17.83 -29.94 -6.55
CA GLU A 3 -16.87 -29.07 -5.89
C GLU A 3 -15.49 -29.46 -6.41
N THR A 4 -15.04 -28.78 -7.46
CA THR A 4 -13.65 -28.80 -7.86
C THR A 4 -12.88 -28.34 -6.63
N ASN A 5 -12.10 -29.24 -6.04
CA ASN A 5 -11.18 -28.94 -4.95
C ASN A 5 -10.16 -27.91 -5.46
N ARG A 6 -10.52 -26.63 -5.45
CA ARG A 6 -9.68 -25.52 -5.88
C ARG A 6 -8.57 -25.41 -4.84
N GLU A 7 -7.37 -25.85 -5.19
CA GLU A 7 -6.22 -25.77 -4.30
C GLU A 7 -5.77 -24.30 -4.22
N PHE A 8 -6.18 -23.60 -3.16
CA PHE A 8 -5.75 -22.23 -2.87
C PHE A 8 -5.28 -22.10 -1.43
N ARG A 9 -4.31 -21.21 -1.21
CA ARG A 9 -3.80 -20.94 0.14
C ARG A 9 -4.60 -19.83 0.82
N VAL A 10 -5.02 -20.09 2.04
CA VAL A 10 -5.69 -19.11 2.90
C VAL A 10 -4.62 -18.39 3.72
N GLU A 11 -4.38 -17.10 3.42
CA GLU A 11 -3.53 -16.23 4.25
C GLU A 11 -4.40 -15.28 5.08
N LEU A 12 -5.16 -15.87 6.01
CA LEU A 12 -5.93 -15.11 6.98
C LEU A 12 -5.09 -14.93 8.24
N PHE A 13 -4.43 -13.78 8.34
CA PHE A 13 -3.70 -13.42 9.55
C PHE A 13 -4.65 -13.18 10.72
N GLU A 14 -4.18 -13.50 11.92
CA GLU A 14 -4.88 -13.20 13.16
C GLU A 14 -5.08 -11.68 13.31
N TRP A 15 -6.33 -11.24 13.41
CA TRP A 15 -6.66 -9.81 13.39
C TRP A 15 -6.22 -9.07 14.66
N THR A 16 -5.96 -9.83 15.72
CA THR A 16 -5.46 -9.36 17.01
C THR A 16 -3.93 -9.22 17.03
N ASP A 17 -3.21 -9.77 16.05
CA ASP A 17 -1.77 -9.66 15.95
C ASP A 17 -1.34 -8.17 15.85
N PRO A 18 -0.41 -7.71 16.70
CA PRO A 18 0.08 -6.32 16.68
C PRO A 18 0.65 -5.87 15.32
N LEU A 19 1.34 -6.76 14.60
CA LEU A 19 1.88 -6.48 13.27
C LEU A 19 0.76 -6.32 12.25
N VAL A 20 -0.26 -7.19 12.29
CA VAL A 20 -1.44 -7.08 11.41
C VAL A 20 -2.17 -5.77 11.66
N ARG A 21 -2.37 -5.40 12.92
CA ARG A 21 -2.96 -4.11 13.30
C ARG A 21 -2.14 -2.94 12.77
N ALA A 22 -0.81 -2.96 12.94
CA ALA A 22 0.06 -1.90 12.44
C ALA A 22 0.03 -1.79 10.90
N CYS A 23 0.05 -2.91 10.19
CA CYS A 23 -0.06 -2.95 8.72
C CYS A 23 -1.40 -2.41 8.23
N ARG A 24 -2.51 -2.78 8.89
CA ARG A 24 -3.84 -2.25 8.60
C ARG A 24 -3.91 -0.74 8.80
N ASP A 25 -3.40 -0.23 9.91
CA ASP A 25 -3.41 1.20 10.21
C ASP A 25 -2.51 1.98 9.21
N PHE A 26 -1.42 1.36 8.75
CA PHE A 26 -0.59 1.87 7.66
C PHE A 26 -1.33 1.94 6.31
N VAL A 27 -2.09 0.91 5.94
CA VAL A 27 -2.94 0.92 4.73
C VAL A 27 -4.02 1.99 4.84
N ALA A 28 -4.70 2.09 5.99
CA ALA A 28 -5.72 3.11 6.24
C ALA A 28 -5.16 4.54 6.13
N PHE A 29 -3.92 4.76 6.58
CA PHE A 29 -3.24 6.03 6.40
C PHE A 29 -3.01 6.37 4.93
N LYS A 30 -2.59 5.41 4.10
CA LYS A 30 -2.45 5.61 2.65
C LYS A 30 -3.80 5.92 2.01
N ASP A 31 -4.84 5.16 2.35
CA ASP A 31 -6.19 5.37 1.83
C ASP A 31 -6.72 6.78 2.18
N ALA A 32 -6.45 7.25 3.41
CA ALA A 32 -6.78 8.60 3.84
C ALA A 32 -6.01 9.69 3.08
N ILE A 33 -4.73 9.46 2.75
CA ILE A 33 -3.97 10.36 1.86
C ILE A 33 -4.64 10.40 0.49
N ASP A 34 -4.94 9.25 -0.11
CA ASP A 34 -5.55 9.21 -1.44
C ASP A 34 -6.94 9.85 -1.49
N MET A 35 -7.75 9.67 -0.45
CA MET A 35 -9.03 10.37 -0.30
C MET A 35 -8.85 11.88 -0.24
N ASN A 36 -7.89 12.34 0.58
CA ASN A 36 -7.55 13.75 0.66
C ASN A 36 -7.08 14.30 -0.70
N ASN A 37 -6.37 13.51 -1.50
CA ASN A 37 -5.89 13.91 -2.82
C ASN A 37 -7.04 14.20 -3.78
N ARG A 38 -8.11 13.39 -3.74
CA ARG A 38 -9.31 13.61 -4.55
C ARG A 38 -10.06 14.88 -4.14
N ALA A 39 -10.04 15.20 -2.85
CA ALA A 39 -10.68 16.40 -2.30
C ALA A 39 -9.91 17.70 -2.56
N VAL A 40 -8.69 17.66 -3.11
CA VAL A 40 -7.84 18.86 -3.31
C VAL A 40 -8.57 19.95 -4.09
N GLY A 41 -9.35 19.58 -5.10
CA GLY A 41 -10.14 20.50 -5.93
C GLY A 41 -11.13 21.37 -5.16
N VAL A 42 -11.57 20.93 -3.97
CA VAL A 42 -12.58 21.60 -3.14
C VAL A 42 -11.95 22.64 -2.20
N TYR A 43 -10.68 22.46 -1.81
CA TYR A 43 -10.02 23.38 -0.88
C TYR A 43 -9.62 24.71 -1.54
N SER A 44 -9.82 25.82 -0.81
CA SER A 44 -9.36 27.15 -1.20
C SER A 44 -7.82 27.23 -1.29
N LEU A 45 -7.31 28.18 -2.07
CA LEU A 45 -5.87 28.38 -2.26
C LEU A 45 -5.13 28.66 -0.94
N THR A 46 -5.76 29.38 -0.01
CA THR A 46 -5.21 29.69 1.31
C THR A 46 -5.09 28.44 2.16
N PHE A 47 -6.12 27.59 2.19
CA PHE A 47 -6.09 26.34 2.94
C PHE A 47 -5.04 25.36 2.42
N ARG A 48 -4.84 25.29 1.08
CA ARG A 48 -3.76 24.52 0.46
C ARG A 48 -2.36 25.01 0.87
N LYS A 49 -2.15 26.33 0.96
CA LYS A 49 -0.87 26.91 1.43
C LYS A 49 -0.59 26.58 2.90
N ILE A 50 -1.61 26.67 3.76
CA ILE A 50 -1.50 26.32 5.19
C ILE A 50 -1.17 24.84 5.34
N ARG A 51 -1.89 23.96 4.65
CA ARG A 51 -1.62 22.51 4.65
C ARG A 51 -0.22 22.18 4.14
N LYS A 52 0.24 22.80 3.06
CA LYS A 52 1.62 22.66 2.56
C LYS A 52 2.66 23.07 3.60
N PHE A 53 2.40 24.14 4.36
CA PHE A 53 3.27 24.59 5.45
C PHE A 53 3.35 23.57 6.59
N PHE A 54 2.23 22.94 6.96
CA PHE A 54 2.19 21.86 7.96
C PHE A 54 2.69 20.50 7.43
N GLY A 55 3.16 20.44 6.19
CA GLY A 55 3.67 19.22 5.57
C GLY A 55 2.59 18.20 5.24
N CYS A 56 1.32 18.64 5.14
CA CYS A 56 0.29 17.92 4.43
C CYS A 56 0.64 17.93 2.93
N TYR A 57 0.46 16.78 2.30
CA TYR A 57 1.05 16.36 1.03
C TYR A 57 0.56 17.14 -0.21
N ASP A 58 0.54 18.46 -0.22
CA ASP A 58 -0.18 19.27 -1.23
C ASP A 58 0.69 19.76 -2.41
N ASP A 59 1.64 18.94 -2.91
CA ASP A 59 2.16 19.07 -4.29
C ASP A 59 1.40 18.08 -5.21
N LEU A 60 0.09 17.96 -4.99
CA LEU A 60 -0.77 17.05 -5.74
C LEU A 60 -1.15 17.69 -7.06
N LYS A 61 -0.81 17.00 -8.16
CA LYS A 61 -1.16 17.46 -9.50
C LYS A 61 -2.69 17.46 -9.60
N ARG A 62 -3.26 18.50 -10.24
CA ARG A 62 -4.69 18.54 -10.54
C ARG A 62 -5.10 17.25 -11.26
N GLY A 63 -6.19 16.61 -10.83
CA GLY A 63 -6.65 15.33 -11.36
C GLY A 63 -5.96 14.08 -10.78
N ALA A 64 -5.04 14.22 -9.82
CA ALA A 64 -4.45 13.09 -9.12
C ALA A 64 -5.48 12.37 -8.24
N THR A 65 -5.55 11.05 -8.35
CA THR A 65 -6.57 10.23 -7.68
C THR A 65 -6.01 9.37 -6.54
N ALA A 66 -4.71 9.07 -6.60
CA ALA A 66 -3.97 8.31 -5.61
C ALA A 66 -2.45 8.45 -5.84
N ILE A 67 -1.64 8.19 -4.80
CA ILE A 67 -0.21 7.92 -4.96
C ILE A 67 -0.06 6.48 -5.46
N MET A 68 0.84 6.27 -6.44
CA MET A 68 1.14 4.93 -6.96
C MET A 68 1.49 3.97 -5.80
N PRO A 69 0.75 2.86 -5.60
CA PRO A 69 0.89 2.04 -4.39
C PRO A 69 2.29 1.50 -4.15
N PHE A 70 2.95 1.00 -5.20
CA PHE A 70 4.29 0.44 -5.10
C PHE A 70 5.34 1.53 -4.79
N HIS A 71 5.20 2.73 -5.38
CA HIS A 71 6.09 3.85 -5.07
C HIS A 71 5.92 4.34 -3.62
N PHE A 72 4.67 4.40 -3.13
CA PHE A 72 4.40 4.69 -1.73
C PHE A 72 5.05 3.65 -0.80
N LEU A 73 4.92 2.36 -1.15
CA LEU A 73 5.59 1.29 -0.42
C LEU A 73 7.10 1.48 -0.40
N GLN A 74 7.76 1.72 -1.54
CA GLN A 74 9.20 1.90 -1.60
C GLN A 74 9.71 3.09 -0.77
N LEU A 75 8.87 4.10 -0.53
CA LEU A 75 9.24 5.20 0.36
C LEU A 75 9.03 4.86 1.84
N ALA A 76 8.00 4.08 2.16
CA ALA A 76 7.76 3.61 3.53
C ALA A 76 8.72 2.49 3.94
N PHE A 77 9.05 1.58 3.02
CA PHE A 77 9.84 0.37 3.22
C PHE A 77 10.97 0.31 2.17
N PRO A 78 12.01 1.16 2.31
CA PRO A 78 12.97 1.49 1.24
C PRO A 78 13.97 0.39 0.87
N PHE A 79 13.89 -0.78 1.50
CA PHE A 79 14.69 -1.96 1.17
C PHE A 79 13.84 -3.10 0.59
N THR A 80 12.59 -2.81 0.21
CA THR A 80 11.78 -3.74 -0.57
C THR A 80 12.36 -3.88 -1.97
N ASP A 81 12.51 -5.10 -2.46
CA ASP A 81 13.08 -5.39 -3.77
C ASP A 81 12.17 -6.33 -4.56
N SER A 82 11.50 -5.78 -5.59
CA SER A 82 10.62 -6.55 -6.47
C SER A 82 11.35 -7.42 -7.49
N SER A 83 12.66 -7.22 -7.68
CA SER A 83 13.46 -8.06 -8.58
C SER A 83 13.78 -9.41 -7.93
N LYS A 84 13.80 -9.48 -6.60
CA LYS A 84 14.04 -10.69 -5.83
C LYS A 84 12.72 -11.37 -5.46
N CYS A 85 12.48 -12.50 -6.10
CA CYS A 85 11.34 -13.38 -5.82
C CYS A 85 11.67 -14.33 -4.65
N ILE A 86 10.79 -14.38 -3.65
CA ILE A 86 10.82 -15.40 -2.59
C ILE A 86 9.85 -16.54 -2.94
N GLU A 87 8.65 -16.18 -3.41
CA GLU A 87 7.63 -17.13 -3.86
C GLU A 87 7.01 -16.65 -5.16
N GLU A 88 6.88 -17.55 -6.13
CA GLU A 88 6.18 -17.28 -7.38
C GLU A 88 4.67 -17.05 -7.17
N TYR A 89 4.03 -16.55 -8.22
CA TYR A 89 2.60 -16.25 -8.24
C TYR A 89 1.74 -17.45 -7.84
N GLN A 90 0.95 -17.28 -6.78
CA GLN A 90 -0.03 -18.24 -6.29
C GLN A 90 -1.35 -17.54 -6.00
N ILE A 91 -2.47 -18.24 -6.27
CA ILE A 91 -3.78 -17.74 -5.88
C ILE A 91 -3.92 -17.87 -4.35
N LYS A 92 -4.15 -16.75 -3.68
CA LYS A 92 -4.36 -16.66 -2.24
C LYS A 92 -5.65 -15.92 -1.92
N GLN A 93 -6.33 -16.36 -0.87
CA GLN A 93 -7.41 -15.56 -0.28
C GLN A 93 -6.79 -14.55 0.69
N ILE A 94 -7.00 -13.26 0.44
CA ILE A 94 -6.39 -12.15 1.18
C ILE A 94 -7.44 -11.17 1.70
N ARG A 95 -7.09 -10.43 2.76
CA ARG A 95 -7.91 -9.35 3.30
C ARG A 95 -7.58 -8.03 2.62
N PRO A 96 -8.55 -7.35 1.99
CA PRO A 96 -8.29 -6.12 1.22
C PRO A 96 -7.80 -4.97 2.10
N GLN A 97 -8.07 -4.98 3.42
CA GLN A 97 -7.58 -3.97 4.37
C GLN A 97 -6.07 -4.07 4.64
N LEU A 98 -5.41 -5.13 4.16
CA LEU A 98 -3.94 -5.29 4.18
C LEU A 98 -3.31 -4.98 2.82
N VAL A 99 -4.09 -4.48 1.86
CA VAL A 99 -3.64 -4.20 0.50
C VAL A 99 -3.50 -2.68 0.29
N LEU A 100 -2.28 -2.24 -0.04
CA LEU A 100 -2.04 -0.92 -0.59
C LEU A 100 -2.57 -0.88 -2.03
N SER A 101 -3.60 -0.08 -2.25
CA SER A 101 -4.25 0.10 -3.54
C SER A 101 -4.34 1.59 -3.90
N GLY A 102 -4.85 1.89 -5.09
CA GLY A 102 -5.19 3.25 -5.51
C GLY A 102 -6.42 3.18 -6.41
N LYS A 103 -7.27 4.21 -6.41
CA LYS A 103 -8.52 4.20 -7.19
C LYS A 103 -8.39 5.17 -8.35
N TYR A 104 -8.59 4.71 -9.58
CA TYR A 104 -8.71 5.56 -10.78
C TYR A 104 -10.12 6.16 -10.85
N ASN A 105 -11.16 5.30 -10.78
CA ASN A 105 -12.56 5.65 -11.00
C ASN A 105 -13.49 5.07 -9.91
N THR A 106 -14.68 5.65 -9.79
CA THR A 106 -15.81 5.13 -9.00
C THR A 106 -16.51 4.02 -9.79
N TYR A 107 -16.82 2.89 -9.15
CA TYR A 107 -17.48 1.73 -9.79
C TYR A 107 -18.95 1.96 -10.14
N ASN A 108 -19.53 2.96 -9.51
CA ASN A 108 -20.89 3.45 -9.63
C ASN A 108 -21.00 4.49 -10.76
N MET A 109 -20.26 4.30 -11.85
CA MET A 109 -20.28 5.16 -13.02
C MET A 109 -20.31 4.28 -14.27
N SER A 110 -21.30 4.49 -15.14
CA SER A 110 -21.38 3.85 -16.45
C SER A 110 -20.20 4.27 -17.35
N LEU A 111 -20.05 3.64 -18.52
CA LEU A 111 -19.11 4.07 -19.56
C LEU A 111 -19.32 5.55 -19.96
N CYS A 112 -20.54 6.05 -19.80
CA CYS A 112 -20.94 7.44 -20.04
C CYS A 112 -20.84 8.34 -18.79
N GLN A 113 -20.25 7.85 -17.69
CA GLN A 113 -20.12 8.57 -16.41
C GLN A 113 -21.46 8.87 -15.72
N GLU A 114 -22.50 8.06 -15.95
CA GLU A 114 -23.77 8.19 -15.23
C GLU A 114 -23.79 7.29 -13.99
N PRO A 115 -24.39 7.72 -12.87
CA PRO A 115 -24.60 6.86 -11.72
C PRO A 115 -25.35 5.60 -12.11
N CYS A 116 -24.78 4.43 -11.85
CA CYS A 116 -25.42 3.15 -12.08
C CYS A 116 -25.50 2.32 -10.80
N ASP A 117 -26.56 1.53 -10.67
CA ASP A 117 -26.69 0.57 -9.59
C ASP A 117 -25.59 -0.49 -9.70
N VAL A 118 -24.79 -0.60 -8.64
CA VAL A 118 -23.71 -1.57 -8.53
C VAL A 118 -24.26 -2.73 -7.72
N PHE A 119 -24.39 -3.92 -8.31
CA PHE A 119 -24.71 -5.15 -7.59
C PHE A 119 -23.41 -5.78 -7.08
N PRO A 120 -23.01 -5.52 -5.83
CA PRO A 120 -21.65 -5.77 -5.39
C PRO A 120 -21.34 -7.26 -5.37
N ASP A 121 -22.31 -8.09 -4.95
CA ASP A 121 -22.15 -9.54 -4.88
C ASP A 121 -21.96 -10.16 -6.27
N ILE A 122 -22.70 -9.70 -7.28
CA ILE A 122 -22.56 -10.18 -8.66
C ILE A 122 -21.17 -9.84 -9.20
N ILE A 123 -20.73 -8.60 -8.99
CA ILE A 123 -19.42 -8.12 -9.45
C ILE A 123 -18.29 -8.83 -8.69
N MET A 124 -18.40 -8.97 -7.37
CA MET A 124 -17.38 -9.61 -6.54
C MET A 124 -17.29 -11.11 -6.79
N ASN A 125 -18.41 -11.79 -7.02
CA ASN A 125 -18.43 -13.22 -7.39
C ASN A 125 -17.82 -13.43 -8.77
N GLY A 126 -18.23 -12.66 -9.78
CA GLY A 126 -17.66 -12.74 -11.12
C GLY A 126 -16.15 -12.44 -11.14
N LEU A 127 -15.71 -11.43 -10.38
CA LEU A 127 -14.29 -11.15 -10.21
C LEU A 127 -13.55 -12.27 -9.43
N GLY A 128 -14.23 -12.93 -8.49
CA GLY A 128 -13.73 -14.07 -7.73
C GLY A 128 -13.50 -15.28 -8.61
N ASP A 129 -14.48 -15.66 -9.42
CA ASP A 129 -14.39 -16.79 -10.35
C ASP A 129 -13.37 -16.54 -11.45
N ALA A 130 -13.33 -15.32 -11.99
CA ALA A 130 -12.34 -14.93 -12.98
C ALA A 130 -10.91 -15.26 -12.51
N CYS A 131 -10.59 -15.09 -11.21
CA CYS A 131 -9.25 -15.36 -10.64
C CYS A 131 -8.75 -16.79 -10.86
N PHE A 132 -9.64 -17.74 -11.14
CA PHE A 132 -9.31 -19.14 -11.39
C PHE A 132 -9.43 -19.54 -12.86
N GLU A 133 -9.96 -18.68 -13.74
CA GLU A 133 -10.05 -18.96 -15.15
C GLU A 133 -8.68 -18.92 -15.81
N LYS A 134 -8.39 -19.89 -16.69
CA LYS A 134 -7.17 -19.94 -17.50
C LYS A 134 -7.52 -19.78 -19.00
N SER A 135 -6.69 -19.04 -19.72
CA SER A 135 -6.63 -19.02 -21.19
C SER A 135 -5.22 -19.43 -21.59
N ASP A 136 -5.07 -20.46 -22.42
CA ASP A 136 -3.77 -20.94 -22.91
C ASP A 136 -2.76 -21.26 -21.78
N GLY A 137 -3.27 -21.81 -20.66
CA GLY A 137 -2.46 -22.12 -19.47
C GLY A 137 -2.13 -20.92 -18.58
N ILE A 138 -2.46 -19.70 -19.00
CA ILE A 138 -2.25 -18.44 -18.26
C ILE A 138 -3.54 -18.07 -17.52
N LEU A 139 -3.44 -17.69 -16.24
CA LEU A 139 -4.59 -17.16 -15.50
C LEU A 139 -5.11 -15.89 -16.20
N LYS A 140 -6.39 -15.88 -16.57
CA LYS A 140 -7.04 -14.77 -17.29
C LYS A 140 -7.04 -13.47 -16.50
N THR A 141 -6.92 -13.50 -15.17
CA THR A 141 -6.96 -12.25 -14.40
C THR A 141 -5.63 -11.54 -14.34
N GLU A 142 -5.68 -10.30 -14.79
CA GLU A 142 -4.75 -9.23 -14.47
C GLU A 142 -4.92 -8.76 -13.01
N THR A 143 -4.89 -9.66 -12.03
CA THR A 143 -4.96 -9.27 -10.61
C THR A 143 -3.71 -9.71 -9.88
N LYS A 144 -2.59 -9.10 -10.28
CA LYS A 144 -1.27 -9.33 -9.69
C LYS A 144 -1.02 -8.45 -8.48
N TYR A 145 -0.55 -9.09 -7.41
CA TYR A 145 -0.18 -8.43 -6.16
C TYR A 145 1.20 -8.88 -5.71
N PHE A 146 1.91 -7.97 -5.04
CA PHE A 146 3.12 -8.32 -4.31
C PHE A 146 2.84 -8.41 -2.82
N LYS A 147 3.21 -9.54 -2.21
CA LYS A 147 3.35 -9.69 -0.75
C LYS A 147 4.76 -9.26 -0.33
N ILE A 148 4.86 -8.49 0.75
CA ILE A 148 6.11 -7.86 1.15
C ILE A 148 6.83 -8.72 2.20
N GLY A 149 7.73 -9.61 1.74
CA GLY A 149 8.43 -10.56 2.60
C GLY A 149 7.49 -11.26 3.58
N ARG A 150 7.80 -11.16 4.87
CA ARG A 150 7.01 -11.71 5.97
C ARG A 150 5.96 -10.74 6.54
N LEU A 151 5.86 -9.52 6.03
CA LEU A 151 4.84 -8.58 6.48
C LEU A 151 3.44 -9.03 6.00
N PRO A 152 2.39 -8.89 6.82
CA PRO A 152 1.01 -9.05 6.39
C PRO A 152 0.55 -7.82 5.60
N LEU A 153 1.26 -7.54 4.51
CA LEU A 153 1.08 -6.36 3.67
C LEU A 153 1.22 -6.74 2.21
N TYR A 154 0.29 -6.27 1.40
CA TYR A 154 0.25 -6.51 -0.03
C TYR A 154 0.20 -5.19 -0.80
N VAL A 155 0.64 -5.20 -2.05
CA VAL A 155 0.53 -4.06 -2.97
C VAL A 155 -0.13 -4.50 -4.27
N ALA A 156 -1.18 -3.80 -4.66
CA ALA A 156 -1.87 -4.00 -5.93
C ALA A 156 -1.06 -3.43 -7.10
N LEU A 157 -0.65 -4.28 -8.04
CA LEU A 157 -0.05 -3.87 -9.31
C LEU A 157 -1.14 -3.59 -10.34
N GLU A 158 -2.09 -4.52 -10.43
CA GLU A 158 -3.26 -4.49 -11.27
C GLU A 158 -4.53 -4.61 -10.38
N GLY A 159 -5.73 -4.41 -10.92
CA GLY A 159 -6.97 -4.55 -10.13
C GLY A 159 -7.14 -3.54 -8.98
N LYS A 160 -6.45 -2.39 -9.01
CA LYS A 160 -6.42 -1.43 -7.89
C LYS A 160 -7.80 -0.87 -7.52
N ASN A 161 -8.68 -0.70 -8.51
CA ASN A 161 -10.07 -0.33 -8.29
C ASN A 161 -10.77 -1.45 -7.48
N ARG A 162 -10.63 -2.72 -7.88
CA ARG A 162 -11.30 -3.88 -7.28
C ARG A 162 -11.10 -3.91 -5.77
N VAL A 163 -9.88 -3.65 -5.30
CA VAL A 163 -9.55 -3.60 -3.87
C VAL A 163 -10.47 -2.64 -3.09
N SER A 164 -10.82 -1.48 -3.67
CA SER A 164 -11.71 -0.53 -3.00
C SER A 164 -13.12 -1.06 -2.80
N LEU A 165 -13.63 -1.86 -3.75
CA LEU A 165 -14.93 -2.53 -3.63
C LEU A 165 -14.91 -3.53 -2.47
N TYR A 166 -13.91 -4.41 -2.44
CA TYR A 166 -13.78 -5.39 -1.34
C TYR A 166 -13.55 -4.74 0.03
N LYS A 167 -12.85 -3.59 0.09
CA LYS A 167 -12.72 -2.80 1.34
C LYS A 167 -14.07 -2.28 1.83
N GLU A 168 -14.88 -1.75 0.92
CA GLU A 168 -16.20 -1.17 1.20
C GLU A 168 -17.17 -2.21 1.75
N PHE A 169 -17.25 -3.38 1.11
CA PHE A 169 -18.13 -4.48 1.52
C PHE A 169 -17.53 -5.42 2.57
N ARG A 170 -16.31 -5.13 3.05
CA ARG A 170 -15.60 -5.91 4.08
C ARG A 170 -15.44 -7.41 3.76
N GLN A 171 -15.40 -7.75 2.48
CA GLN A 171 -15.23 -9.14 2.02
C GLN A 171 -13.76 -9.47 1.77
N CYS A 172 -13.39 -10.74 1.95
CA CYS A 172 -12.09 -11.24 1.51
C CYS A 172 -12.07 -11.37 -0.02
N MET A 173 -10.88 -11.33 -0.63
CA MET A 173 -10.73 -11.45 -2.07
C MET A 173 -9.71 -12.52 -2.45
N PHE A 174 -9.94 -13.20 -3.57
CA PHE A 174 -8.92 -13.99 -4.23
C PHE A 174 -8.00 -13.08 -5.05
N ALA A 175 -6.71 -13.38 -5.01
CA ALA A 175 -5.68 -12.58 -5.64
C ALA A 175 -4.52 -13.48 -6.09
N ASN A 176 -3.90 -13.15 -7.22
CA ASN A 176 -2.67 -13.80 -7.65
C ASN A 176 -1.46 -13.07 -7.03
N VAL A 177 -0.81 -13.71 -6.07
CA VAL A 177 0.19 -13.09 -5.19
C VAL A 177 1.57 -13.67 -5.43
N LYS A 178 2.54 -12.80 -5.71
CA LYS A 178 3.98 -13.10 -5.69
C LYS A 178 4.59 -12.53 -4.42
N THR A 179 5.44 -13.28 -3.72
CA THR A 179 6.14 -12.77 -2.53
C THR A 179 7.49 -12.20 -2.93
N ILE A 180 7.70 -10.91 -2.66
CA ILE A 180 8.94 -10.20 -2.97
C ILE A 180 9.78 -9.96 -1.73
N TYR A 181 11.06 -9.67 -1.93
CA TYR A 181 12.00 -9.52 -0.85
C TYR A 181 11.75 -8.28 0.02
N PHE A 182 11.84 -8.48 1.33
CA PHE A 182 11.99 -7.45 2.34
C PHE A 182 12.97 -7.96 3.42
N PRO A 183 13.89 -7.12 3.96
CA PRO A 183 14.88 -7.60 4.93
C PRO A 183 14.26 -8.21 6.19
N GLU A 184 14.97 -9.17 6.77
CA GLU A 184 14.62 -9.71 8.08
C GLU A 184 14.88 -8.68 9.19
N SER A 185 14.07 -8.72 10.24
CA SER A 185 14.04 -7.69 11.28
C SER A 185 15.34 -7.56 12.07
N TYR A 186 16.06 -8.67 12.28
CA TYR A 186 17.34 -8.69 13.01
C TYR A 186 18.49 -7.99 12.27
N ALA A 187 18.37 -7.85 10.94
CA ALA A 187 19.37 -7.21 10.09
C ALA A 187 19.17 -5.69 9.96
N MET A 188 18.04 -5.17 10.46
CA MET A 188 17.71 -3.75 10.40
C MET A 188 17.99 -3.04 11.72
N THR A 189 18.28 -1.74 11.63
CA THR A 189 18.40 -0.85 12.80
C THR A 189 17.60 0.42 12.56
N LEU A 190 16.76 0.81 13.54
CA LEU A 190 16.07 2.09 13.51
C LEU A 190 17.02 3.18 14.02
N VAL A 191 17.06 4.31 13.32
CA VAL A 191 17.96 5.40 13.65
C VAL A 191 17.16 6.68 13.89
N LYS A 192 17.21 7.19 15.11
CA LYS A 192 16.61 8.47 15.48
C LYS A 192 17.62 9.58 15.28
N VAL A 193 17.30 10.53 14.41
CA VAL A 193 18.16 11.66 14.08
C VAL A 193 17.76 12.91 14.85
N LYS A 194 18.68 13.39 15.67
CA LYS A 194 18.57 14.63 16.45
C LYS A 194 19.12 15.83 15.66
N PRO A 195 18.64 17.06 15.96
CA PRO A 195 17.64 17.41 16.97
C PRO A 195 16.18 17.23 16.50
N PHE A 196 15.95 17.05 15.20
CA PHE A 196 14.62 17.19 14.58
C PHE A 196 13.71 15.96 14.66
N ASN A 197 14.09 14.93 15.43
CA ASN A 197 13.36 13.67 15.59
C ASN A 197 12.97 13.00 14.26
N VAL A 198 13.84 13.10 13.25
CA VAL A 198 13.67 12.38 11.98
C VAL A 198 14.05 10.92 12.19
N TRP A 199 13.31 10.00 11.59
CA TRP A 199 13.62 8.57 11.67
C TRP A 199 14.16 8.03 10.36
N MET A 200 15.12 7.13 10.47
CA MET A 200 15.70 6.37 9.37
C MET A 200 15.68 4.88 9.70
N VAL A 201 15.79 4.05 8.67
CA VAL A 201 16.08 2.63 8.78
C VAL A 201 17.44 2.38 8.12
N GLU A 202 18.27 1.60 8.81
CA GLU A 202 19.58 1.16 8.35
C GLU A 202 19.56 -0.33 8.04
N TYR A 203 20.14 -0.71 6.90
CA TYR A 203 20.30 -2.08 6.44
C TYR A 203 21.55 -2.17 5.56
N CYS A 204 22.41 -3.17 5.78
CA CYS A 204 23.69 -3.35 5.04
C CYS A 204 24.54 -2.06 4.92
N GLY A 205 24.64 -1.29 6.01
CA GLY A 205 25.40 -0.03 6.05
C GLY A 205 24.75 1.15 5.32
N CYS A 206 23.62 0.94 4.66
CA CYS A 206 22.85 1.99 4.00
C CYS A 206 21.75 2.52 4.91
N GLN A 207 21.62 3.85 5.00
CA GLN A 207 20.55 4.52 5.75
C GLN A 207 19.54 5.19 4.82
N LYS A 208 18.25 4.97 5.09
CA LYS A 208 17.14 5.57 4.34
C LYS A 208 16.15 6.25 5.29
N ILE A 209 15.71 7.45 4.94
CA ILE A 209 14.72 8.20 5.74
C ILE A 209 13.35 7.57 5.61
N LEU A 210 12.62 7.58 6.72
CA LEU A 210 11.21 7.18 6.80
C LEU A 210 10.31 8.43 6.73
N PRO A 211 9.81 8.83 5.55
CA PRO A 211 8.96 10.01 5.40
C PRO A 211 7.61 9.89 6.14
N PHE A 212 7.19 8.66 6.42
CA PHE A 212 5.92 8.30 7.09
C PHE A 212 6.16 7.65 8.46
N SER A 213 7.19 8.09 9.20
CA SER A 213 7.63 7.47 10.46
C SER A 213 6.51 7.18 11.47
N ARG A 214 5.48 8.04 11.55
CA ARG A 214 4.33 7.85 12.45
C ARG A 214 3.60 6.52 12.22
N VAL A 215 3.53 6.04 10.98
CA VAL A 215 2.82 4.80 10.63
C VAL A 215 3.77 3.67 10.22
N THR A 216 4.97 3.99 9.73
CA THR A 216 5.98 2.98 9.38
C THR A 216 6.70 2.43 10.61
N LEU A 217 7.03 3.25 11.61
CA LEU A 217 7.75 2.77 12.80
C LEU A 217 6.96 1.72 13.60
N PRO A 218 5.64 1.88 13.84
CA PRO A 218 4.86 0.83 14.48
C PRO A 218 4.95 -0.51 13.73
N VAL A 219 4.90 -0.50 12.39
CA VAL A 219 5.05 -1.71 11.57
C VAL A 219 6.43 -2.33 11.77
N LEU A 220 7.51 -1.55 11.65
CA LEU A 220 8.88 -2.07 11.78
C LEU A 220 9.16 -2.62 13.19
N ARG A 221 8.62 -1.98 14.23
CA ARG A 221 8.75 -2.46 15.62
C ARG A 221 7.97 -3.74 15.85
N ALA A 222 6.71 -3.80 15.39
CA ALA A 222 5.89 -5.00 15.48
C ALA A 222 6.46 -6.16 14.65
N TYR A 223 7.14 -5.85 13.55
CA TYR A 223 7.89 -6.81 12.73
C TYR A 223 9.13 -7.37 13.45
N GLY A 224 9.56 -6.74 14.55
CA GLY A 224 10.64 -7.22 15.40
C GLY A 224 11.97 -6.48 15.25
N VAL A 225 12.00 -5.29 14.64
CA VAL A 225 13.24 -4.48 14.60
C VAL A 225 13.54 -3.94 16.00
N LYS A 226 14.47 -4.59 16.71
CA LYS A 226 14.80 -4.28 18.11
C LYS A 226 15.94 -3.27 18.26
N LYS A 227 16.85 -3.18 17.29
CA LYS A 227 18.01 -2.29 17.36
C LYS A 227 17.55 -0.86 17.09
N GLU A 228 17.75 0.02 18.06
CA GLU A 228 17.56 1.47 17.89
C GLU A 228 18.86 2.21 18.28
N LYS A 229 19.26 3.19 17.47
CA LYS A 229 20.39 4.09 17.80
C LYS A 229 20.02 5.54 17.55
N THR A 230 20.75 6.44 18.21
CA THR A 230 20.60 7.88 18.01
C THR A 230 21.80 8.43 17.27
N GLN A 231 21.57 9.34 16.32
CA GLN A 231 22.63 10.07 15.64
C GLN A 231 22.28 11.56 15.52
N TRP A 232 23.28 12.41 15.39
CA TRP A 232 23.10 13.83 15.12
C TRP A 232 23.17 14.09 13.61
N GLY A 233 22.26 14.92 13.10
CA GLY A 233 22.24 15.23 11.68
C GLY A 233 21.38 16.44 11.36
N LEU A 234 22.04 17.59 11.18
CA LEU A 234 21.37 18.87 10.91
C LEU A 234 20.68 18.90 9.53
N SER A 235 21.20 18.16 8.55
CA SER A 235 20.61 18.06 7.21
C SER A 235 19.39 17.12 7.13
N SER A 236 19.03 16.44 8.23
CA SER A 236 17.97 15.42 8.23
C SER A 236 16.59 15.97 7.86
N LEU A 237 16.25 17.19 8.27
CA LEU A 237 15.00 17.85 7.90
C LEU A 237 14.90 18.10 6.39
N LEU A 238 15.98 18.59 5.78
CA LEU A 238 16.01 18.85 4.33
C LEU A 238 15.84 17.54 3.56
N LYS A 239 16.54 16.49 3.98
CA LYS A 239 16.41 15.16 3.38
C LYS A 239 14.99 14.59 3.56
N LEU A 240 14.37 14.78 4.73
CA LEU A 240 12.97 14.39 4.99
C LEU A 240 12.00 15.12 4.07
N ARG A 241 12.14 16.45 3.93
CA ARG A 241 11.33 17.25 3.01
C ARG A 241 11.46 16.77 1.56
N LYS A 242 12.68 16.46 1.12
CA LYS A 242 12.95 15.91 -0.22
C LYS A 242 12.23 14.57 -0.43
N GLN A 243 12.27 13.66 0.55
CA GLN A 243 11.57 12.37 0.46
C GLN A 243 10.05 12.51 0.46
N LYS A 244 9.50 13.38 1.29
CA LYS A 244 8.05 13.68 1.27
C LYS A 244 7.61 14.25 -0.08
N LYS A 245 8.41 15.12 -0.70
CA LYS A 245 8.15 15.64 -2.05
C LYS A 245 8.25 14.54 -3.12
N ALA A 246 9.20 13.62 -3.00
CA ALA A 246 9.33 12.49 -3.92
C ALA A 246 8.10 11.56 -3.87
N ALA A 247 7.44 11.42 -2.71
CA ALA A 247 6.21 10.63 -2.57
C ALA A 247 5.07 11.12 -3.45
N VAL A 248 4.96 12.44 -3.61
CA VAL A 248 3.90 13.07 -4.39
C VAL A 248 4.25 13.23 -5.87
N ASN A 249 5.47 12.90 -6.32
CA ASN A 249 5.79 13.02 -7.74
C ASN A 249 5.17 11.91 -8.62
N TYR A 250 4.92 10.73 -8.03
CA TYR A 250 4.40 9.55 -8.72
C TYR A 250 2.93 9.30 -8.34
N GLN A 251 2.05 9.97 -9.09
CA GLN A 251 0.61 9.96 -8.88
C GLN A 251 -0.12 9.27 -10.00
N MET A 252 -1.18 8.57 -9.63
CA MET A 252 -2.23 8.13 -10.55
C MET A 252 -3.09 9.33 -10.92
N ARG A 253 -3.50 9.44 -12.17
CA ARG A 253 -4.41 10.47 -12.67
C ARG A 253 -5.63 9.81 -13.31
N ARG A 254 -6.76 10.52 -13.28
CA ARG A 254 -7.93 10.23 -14.13
C ARG A 254 -7.61 10.54 -15.58
#